data_AF-A0A7X0Y3U8-F1
#
_entry.id   AF-A0A7X0Y3U8-F1
#
_cell.length_a   1.000
_cell.length_b   1.000
_cell.length_c   1.000
_cell.angle_alpha   90.00
_cell.angle_beta   90.00
_cell.angle_gamma   90.00
#
_symmetry.space_group_name_H-M   'P 1'
#
loop_
_entity.id
_entity.type
_entity.pdbx_description
1 polymer ?
#
loop_
_entity_poly.entity_id
_entity_poly.type
_entity_poly.pdbx_seq_one_letter_code
_entity_poly.pdbx_strand_id
1 'polypeptide(L)'
;MHAGIEPEKGISALEIATKAIAQMELGRIDVETTANIGIIKGGTATSIVMEHVRMVAEVRSINSESYKTQIQHMKDLFEKTTAEMGGAITIKV
;
A
#
# COMPACT_ATOMS: atom_id res chain seq x y z
N MET A 1 -4.99 18.73 -6.38
CA MET A 1 -6.20 19.30 -5.71
C MET A 1 -5.81 20.05 -4.43
N HIS A 2 -6.40 21.22 -4.12
CA HIS A 2 -6.12 21.92 -2.86
C HIS A 2 -6.89 21.27 -1.69
N ALA A 3 -6.16 20.75 -0.70
CA ALA A 3 -6.71 19.94 0.40
C ALA A 3 -7.70 20.69 1.30
N GLY A 4 -7.55 22.01 1.43
CA GLY A 4 -8.42 22.87 2.26
C GLY A 4 -9.60 23.52 1.54
N ILE A 5 -9.81 23.26 0.24
CA ILE A 5 -10.90 23.88 -0.53
C ILE A 5 -11.91 22.83 -0.97
N GLU A 6 -11.47 21.83 -1.75
CA GLU A 6 -12.34 20.78 -2.30
C GLU A 6 -11.60 19.42 -2.32
N PRO A 7 -11.23 18.86 -1.16
CA PRO A 7 -10.49 17.60 -1.09
C PRO A 7 -11.23 16.42 -1.73
N GLU A 8 -12.56 16.42 -1.72
CA GLU A 8 -13.45 15.38 -2.26
C GLU A 8 -13.38 15.22 -3.79
N LYS A 9 -12.87 16.24 -4.49
CA LYS A 9 -12.62 16.16 -5.93
C LYS A 9 -11.30 15.46 -6.26
N GLY A 10 -10.47 15.18 -5.25
CA GLY A 10 -9.21 14.44 -5.39
C GLY A 10 -9.30 13.05 -4.75
N ILE A 11 -8.40 12.16 -5.16
CA ILE A 11 -8.24 10.84 -4.55
C ILE A 11 -6.87 10.82 -3.89
N SER A 12 -6.84 10.65 -2.57
CA SER A 12 -5.60 10.62 -1.81
C SER A 12 -4.91 9.26 -1.96
N ALA A 13 -3.78 9.23 -2.66
CA ALA A 13 -2.94 8.04 -2.78
C ALA A 13 -2.45 7.53 -1.42
N LEU A 14 -2.25 8.44 -0.45
CA LEU A 14 -1.90 8.06 0.91
C LEU A 14 -3.04 7.31 1.61
N GLU A 15 -4.29 7.76 1.47
CA GLU A 15 -5.43 7.09 2.10
C GLU A 15 -5.68 5.69 1.52
N ILE A 16 -5.52 5.54 0.20
CA ILE A 16 -5.56 4.21 -0.43
C ILE A 16 -4.49 3.32 0.17
N ALA A 17 -3.24 3.81 0.23
CA ALA A 17 -2.12 3.03 0.75
C ALA A 17 -2.32 2.65 2.22
N THR A 18 -2.72 3.58 3.09
CA THR A 18 -2.88 3.30 4.52
C THR A 18 -4.05 2.34 4.79
N LYS A 19 -5.15 2.43 4.04
CA LYS A 19 -6.27 1.48 4.17
C LYS A 19 -5.88 0.06 3.74
N ALA A 20 -5.08 -0.08 2.70
CA ALA A 20 -4.56 -1.38 2.30
C ALA A 20 -3.61 -1.93 3.37
N ILE A 21 -2.66 -1.11 3.86
CA ILE A 21 -1.69 -1.48 4.89
C ILE A 21 -2.37 -1.89 6.20
N ALA A 22 -3.43 -1.20 6.61
CA ALA A 22 -4.16 -1.51 7.84
C ALA A 22 -4.81 -2.90 7.83
N GLN A 23 -4.98 -3.50 6.66
CA GLN A 23 -5.53 -4.86 6.47
C GLN A 23 -4.43 -5.91 6.23
N MET A 24 -3.16 -5.49 6.08
CA MET A 24 -2.05 -6.39 5.77
C MET A 24 -1.54 -7.14 6.99
N GLU A 25 -1.10 -8.36 6.77
CA GLU A 25 -0.29 -9.09 7.74
C GLU A 25 1.17 -8.63 7.59
N LEU A 26 1.70 -7.98 8.62
CA LEU A 26 3.06 -7.40 8.63
C LEU A 26 3.79 -7.80 9.91
N GLY A 27 5.12 -7.72 9.88
CA GLY A 27 5.99 -8.21 10.94
C GLY A 27 6.16 -9.72 10.85
N ARG A 28 5.92 -10.42 11.96
CA ARG A 28 5.98 -11.88 12.06
C ARG A 28 4.61 -12.45 11.71
N ILE A 29 4.52 -13.15 10.58
CA ILE A 29 3.27 -13.76 10.10
C ILE A 29 3.15 -15.19 10.62
N ASP A 30 4.21 -15.96 10.45
CA ASP A 30 4.34 -17.32 10.99
C ASP A 30 5.81 -17.61 11.38
N VAL A 31 6.11 -18.84 11.82
CA VAL A 31 7.46 -19.24 12.27
C VAL A 31 8.55 -18.98 11.22
N GLU A 32 8.23 -19.09 9.94
CA GLU A 32 9.15 -18.99 8.82
C GLU A 32 9.00 -17.71 7.98
N THR A 33 7.89 -16.99 8.11
CA THR A 33 7.51 -15.89 7.22
C THR A 33 7.43 -14.53 7.94
N THR A 34 8.05 -13.52 7.33
CA THR A 34 7.97 -12.13 7.76
C THR A 34 7.70 -11.19 6.59
N ALA A 35 7.00 -10.10 6.84
CA ALA A 35 6.80 -9.02 5.86
C ALA A 35 7.00 -7.64 6.47
N ASN A 36 7.50 -6.69 5.69
CA ASN A 36 7.74 -5.32 6.14
C ASN A 36 7.56 -4.30 5.02
N ILE A 37 7.08 -3.11 5.35
CA ILE A 37 7.07 -1.94 4.45
C ILE A 37 8.17 -1.01 4.92
N GLY A 38 9.31 -1.05 4.23
CA GLY A 38 10.51 -0.34 4.67
C GLY A 38 10.59 1.11 4.19
N ILE A 39 9.91 1.44 3.09
CA ILE A 39 9.96 2.78 2.49
C ILE A 39 8.58 3.21 2.06
N ILE A 40 8.18 4.42 2.46
CA ILE A 40 7.00 5.12 1.96
C ILE A 40 7.43 6.54 1.62
N LYS A 41 7.20 6.98 0.38
CA LYS A 41 7.56 8.31 -0.11
C LYS A 41 6.45 8.87 -0.99
N GLY A 42 5.97 10.06 -0.69
CA GLY A 42 4.93 10.74 -1.45
C GLY A 42 4.61 12.11 -0.87
N GLY A 43 3.76 12.86 -1.57
CA GLY A 43 3.35 14.20 -1.20
C GLY A 43 4.36 15.29 -1.59
N THR A 44 3.86 16.50 -1.76
CA THR A 44 4.64 17.68 -2.18
C THR A 44 4.42 18.87 -1.27
N ALA A 45 3.20 19.03 -0.74
CA ALA A 45 2.85 20.06 0.24
C ALA A 45 1.65 19.59 1.08
N THR A 46 1.50 20.12 2.29
CA THR A 46 0.37 19.82 3.18
C THR A 46 -0.96 20.39 2.67
N SER A 47 -0.92 21.41 1.82
CA SER A 47 -2.08 22.02 1.18
C SER A 47 -2.55 21.29 -0.09
N ILE A 48 -1.90 20.18 -0.46
CA ILE A 48 -2.19 19.43 -1.69
C ILE A 48 -2.58 18.00 -1.33
N VAL A 49 -3.72 17.53 -1.85
CA VAL A 49 -4.12 16.12 -1.75
C VAL A 49 -3.05 15.27 -2.44
N MET A 50 -2.50 14.26 -1.75
CA MET A 50 -1.38 13.47 -2.27
C MET A 50 -1.80 12.64 -3.47
N GLU A 51 -1.36 13.00 -4.67
CA GLU A 51 -1.72 12.32 -5.92
C GLU A 51 -0.91 11.05 -6.17
N HIS A 52 0.27 10.92 -5.56
CA HIS A 52 1.15 9.76 -5.75
C HIS A 52 1.91 9.40 -4.48
N VAL A 53 1.99 8.09 -4.21
CA VAL A 53 2.83 7.50 -3.17
C VAL A 53 3.58 6.30 -3.76
N ARG A 54 4.87 6.22 -3.45
CA ARG A 54 5.73 5.07 -3.77
C ARG A 54 6.06 4.33 -2.49
N MET A 55 5.95 3.01 -2.54
CA MET A 55 6.31 2.14 -1.43
C MET A 55 7.33 1.09 -1.86
N VAL A 56 8.14 0.64 -0.91
CA VAL A 56 9.01 -0.54 -1.06
C VAL A 56 8.78 -1.43 0.14
N ALA A 57 8.46 -2.69 -0.14
CA ALA A 57 8.19 -3.70 0.86
C ALA A 57 9.07 -4.93 0.62
N GLU A 58 9.22 -5.73 1.66
CA GLU A 58 9.98 -6.96 1.67
C GLU A 58 9.13 -8.09 2.26
N VAL A 59 9.20 -9.26 1.64
CA VAL A 59 8.70 -10.52 2.20
C VAL A 59 9.89 -11.48 2.28
N ARG A 60 10.05 -12.16 3.41
CA ARG A 60 11.05 -13.22 3.60
C ARG A 60 10.35 -14.45 4.13
N SER A 61 10.57 -15.60 3.48
CA SER A 61 10.20 -16.90 4.01
C SER A 61 11.18 -17.97 3.52
N ILE A 62 11.40 -19.00 4.34
CA ILE A 62 12.13 -20.20 3.92
C ILE A 62 11.21 -21.18 3.16
N ASN A 63 9.90 -20.95 3.19
CA ASN A 63 8.90 -21.70 2.46
C ASN A 63 8.43 -20.91 1.22
N SER A 64 8.56 -21.51 0.04
CA SER A 64 8.20 -20.86 -1.22
C SER A 64 6.70 -20.60 -1.37
N GLU A 65 5.85 -21.46 -0.81
CA GLU A 65 4.40 -21.28 -0.85
C GLU A 65 4.00 -20.12 0.07
N SER A 66 4.48 -20.09 1.31
CA SER A 66 4.20 -18.99 2.25
C SER A 66 4.70 -17.64 1.72
N TYR A 67 5.88 -17.62 1.08
CA TYR A 67 6.38 -16.43 0.37
C TYR A 67 5.41 -15.92 -0.70
N LYS A 68 4.94 -16.82 -1.58
CA LYS A 68 4.01 -16.46 -2.68
C LYS A 68 2.65 -16.01 -2.14
N THR A 69 2.13 -16.71 -1.14
CA THR A 69 0.86 -16.37 -0.48
C THR A 69 0.92 -14.97 0.11
N GLN A 70 2.00 -14.64 0.84
CA GLN A 70 2.14 -13.31 1.42
C GLN A 70 2.30 -12.21 0.36
N ILE A 71 3.06 -12.45 -0.71
CA ILE A 71 3.15 -11.50 -1.83
C ILE A 71 1.77 -11.27 -2.46
N GLN A 72 1.00 -12.33 -2.69
CA GLN A 72 -0.32 -12.22 -3.30
C GLN A 72 -1.31 -11.51 -2.37
N HIS A 73 -1.30 -11.80 -1.06
CA HIS A 73 -2.08 -11.08 -0.05
C HIS A 73 -1.86 -9.57 -0.10
N MET A 74 -0.59 -9.15 -0.12
CA MET A 74 -0.24 -7.73 -0.21
C MET A 74 -0.72 -7.10 -1.53
N LYS A 75 -0.58 -7.80 -2.65
CA LYS A 75 -1.07 -7.34 -3.95
C LYS A 75 -2.59 -7.17 -3.96
N ASP A 76 -3.31 -8.20 -3.53
CA ASP A 76 -4.77 -8.23 -3.54
C ASP A 76 -5.36 -7.09 -2.70
N LEU A 77 -4.80 -6.84 -1.52
CA LEU A 77 -5.26 -5.74 -0.66
C LEU A 77 -5.03 -4.37 -1.30
N PHE A 78 -3.90 -4.17 -1.95
CA PHE A 78 -3.64 -2.92 -2.66
C PHE A 78 -4.53 -2.77 -3.89
N GLU A 79 -4.68 -3.80 -4.72
CA GLU A 79 -5.52 -3.78 -5.91
C GLU A 79 -6.99 -3.55 -5.56
N LYS A 80 -7.51 -4.29 -4.57
CA LYS A 80 -8.88 -4.14 -4.06
C LYS A 80 -9.13 -2.73 -3.53
N THR A 81 -8.28 -2.25 -2.61
CA THR A 81 -8.47 -0.92 -2.00
C THR A 81 -8.38 0.20 -3.05
N THR A 82 -7.47 0.04 -4.01
CA THR A 82 -7.33 1.00 -5.12
C THR A 82 -8.59 1.04 -5.99
N ALA A 83 -9.14 -0.13 -6.33
CA ALA A 83 -10.37 -0.22 -7.12
C ALA A 83 -11.59 0.37 -6.38
N GLU A 84 -11.73 0.08 -5.09
CA GLU A 84 -12.82 0.61 -4.25
C GLU A 84 -12.80 2.14 -4.12
N MET A 85 -11.61 2.75 -4.14
CA MET A 85 -11.42 4.18 -3.97
C MET A 85 -11.23 4.96 -5.28
N GLY A 86 -11.20 4.27 -6.44
CA GLY A 86 -11.08 4.88 -7.76
C GLY A 86 -9.66 5.35 -8.14
N GLY A 87 -8.62 4.76 -7.54
CA GLY A 87 -7.22 5.08 -7.84
C GLY A 87 -6.61 4.24 -8.97
N ALA A 88 -5.30 4.36 -9.14
CA ALA A 88 -4.50 3.49 -9.99
C ALA A 88 -3.27 2.99 -9.22
N ILE A 89 -2.85 1.76 -9.51
CA ILE A 89 -1.66 1.16 -8.90
C ILE A 89 -0.80 0.44 -9.93
N THR A 90 0.50 0.45 -9.69
CA THR A 90 1.47 -0.38 -10.42
C THR A 90 2.33 -1.13 -9.41
N ILE A 91 2.32 -2.45 -9.49
CA ILE A 91 3.10 -3.32 -8.60
C ILE A 91 4.20 -4.01 -9.42
N LYS A 92 5.42 -4.01 -8.87
CA LYS A 92 6.56 -4.77 -9.40
C LYS A 92 7.08 -5.67 -8.28
N VAL A 93 7.15 -6.97 -8.57
CA VAL A 93 7.65 -8.02 -7.67
C VAL A 93 8.96 -8.54 -8.22
#